data_AF-A0A937P058-F1
#
_entry.id   AF-A0A937P058-F1
#
_cell.length_a   1.000
_cell.length_b   1.000
_cell.length_c   1.000
_cell.angle_alpha   90.00
_cell.angle_beta   90.00
_cell.angle_gamma   90.00
#
_symmetry.space_group_name_H-M   'P 1'
#
loop_
_entity.id
_entity.type
_entity.pdbx_description
1 polymer ?
#
loop_
_entity_poly.entity_id
_entity_poly.type
_entity_poly.pdbx_seq_one_letter_code
_entity_poly.pdbx_strand_id
1 'polypeptide(L)'
;MKKLLIYFFLLSGLALYSQDTLKVMHYNLLMYGNNYYGCNSTNNNIDDKNEYLKTIINYVKPDIFTVNEISEILTYQQYILNSVLNINGINYYQMGSPPNYSGSYIINQIYYNSEKLTMCSNIAISTNYRDIDIFRLYYNSPDLKYTNDTIYLNCVIAHLKAGTSYEDEVERANETNKLMNYLSNSNATGNYLMMGDFNVYTSAEQAFQNLILYQNQDIRFYDPINSLGAWNNNSYFASVHTQSTHISGGCPSGGGMDDRFDFILVSDEVLNGTEKIKYLNGSYKAIGQDGQHFNQSLVSSPQNTTVPGNVLDALYDMSDHLPVVMDIVVGNNVGGINNESINFSLNYNNPVSEKLVLKIEAENNAEYKVQINSVWGQRIYSEIISLPGSKTFEIPFEHFKPGIYILLISDKDQNQIVRKIMKI
;
A
#
# COMPACT_ATOMS: atom_id res chain seq x y z
N MET A 1 -36.60 -57.42 -14.75
CA MET A 1 -36.74 -56.22 -13.89
C MET A 1 -35.39 -55.52 -13.82
N LYS A 2 -35.18 -54.46 -14.61
CA LYS A 2 -33.93 -53.68 -14.63
C LYS A 2 -34.04 -52.58 -13.57
N LYS A 3 -33.16 -52.58 -12.56
CA LYS A 3 -33.05 -51.50 -11.58
C LYS A 3 -32.18 -50.40 -12.18
N LEU A 4 -32.73 -49.21 -12.33
CA LEU A 4 -32.03 -47.99 -12.73
C LEU A 4 -31.45 -47.37 -11.44
N LEU A 5 -30.12 -47.32 -11.30
CA LEU A 5 -29.47 -46.52 -10.27
C LEU A 5 -29.22 -45.11 -10.83
N ILE A 6 -29.83 -44.11 -10.21
CA ILE A 6 -29.57 -42.69 -10.48
C ILE A 6 -28.52 -42.24 -9.46
N TYR A 7 -27.32 -41.88 -9.94
CA TYR A 7 -26.31 -41.22 -9.11
C TYR A 7 -26.59 -39.72 -9.07
N PHE A 8 -26.86 -39.19 -7.88
CA PHE A 8 -27.01 -37.76 -7.64
C PHE A 8 -25.62 -37.17 -7.38
N PHE A 9 -25.06 -36.46 -8.37
CA PHE A 9 -23.81 -35.72 -8.22
C PHE A 9 -24.12 -34.39 -7.53
N LEU A 10 -23.82 -34.28 -6.23
CA LEU A 10 -23.80 -33.01 -5.51
C LEU A 10 -22.57 -32.21 -5.96
N LEU A 11 -22.76 -31.27 -6.89
CA LEU A 11 -21.78 -30.20 -7.12
C LEU A 11 -21.81 -29.26 -5.92
N SER A 12 -20.90 -29.44 -4.98
CA SER A 12 -20.54 -28.39 -4.03
C SER A 12 -19.76 -27.32 -4.79
N GLY A 13 -20.42 -26.24 -5.20
CA GLY A 13 -19.74 -25.06 -5.72
C GLY A 13 -18.92 -24.42 -4.60
N LEU A 14 -17.60 -24.50 -4.69
CA LEU A 14 -16.73 -23.65 -3.89
C LEU A 14 -16.88 -22.22 -4.40
N ALA A 15 -17.44 -21.33 -3.57
CA ALA A 15 -17.42 -19.90 -3.85
C ALA A 15 -15.98 -19.42 -3.70
N LEU A 16 -15.27 -19.26 -4.83
CA LEU A 16 -14.00 -18.55 -4.87
C LEU A 16 -14.32 -17.06 -4.71
N TYR A 17 -13.94 -16.48 -3.56
CA TYR A 17 -13.98 -15.04 -3.38
C TYR A 17 -12.79 -14.42 -4.12
N SER A 18 -13.07 -13.61 -5.13
CA SER A 18 -12.05 -12.90 -5.91
C SER A 18 -11.36 -11.85 -5.03
N GLN A 19 -10.03 -11.90 -4.99
CA GLN A 19 -9.21 -10.75 -4.60
C GLN A 19 -9.03 -9.87 -5.84
N ASP A 20 -9.00 -8.55 -5.66
CA ASP A 20 -8.66 -7.59 -6.70
C ASP A 20 -7.35 -6.89 -6.33
N THR A 21 -6.70 -6.26 -7.29
CA THR A 21 -5.50 -5.45 -7.08
C THR A 21 -5.76 -4.04 -7.57
N LEU A 22 -5.48 -3.06 -6.71
CA LEU A 22 -5.50 -1.64 -7.04
C LEU A 22 -4.06 -1.15 -7.17
N LYS A 23 -3.75 -0.52 -8.29
CA LYS A 23 -2.47 0.17 -8.47
C LYS A 23 -2.57 1.62 -8.00
N VAL A 24 -1.72 2.00 -7.05
CA VAL A 24 -1.62 3.36 -6.51
C VAL A 24 -0.40 4.03 -7.10
N MET A 25 -0.54 5.28 -7.55
CA MET A 25 0.54 6.15 -8.03
C MET A 25 0.43 7.51 -7.39
N HIS A 26 1.55 8.02 -6.87
CA HIS A 26 1.71 9.41 -6.45
C HIS A 26 2.75 10.11 -7.35
N TYR A 27 2.52 11.38 -7.71
CA TYR A 27 3.46 12.14 -8.53
C TYR A 27 3.42 13.67 -8.28
N ASN A 28 4.54 14.29 -7.90
CA ASN A 28 4.71 15.73 -8.01
C ASN A 28 4.84 16.15 -9.49
N LEU A 29 3.94 17.03 -9.96
CA LEU A 29 3.84 17.39 -11.38
C LEU A 29 4.63 18.63 -11.81
N LEU A 30 5.43 19.25 -10.94
CA LEU A 30 6.22 20.46 -11.24
C LEU A 30 5.34 21.60 -11.81
N MET A 31 4.73 22.39 -10.93
CA MET A 31 3.95 23.60 -11.27
C MET A 31 2.92 23.41 -12.42
N TYR A 32 2.20 22.29 -12.46
CA TYR A 32 1.25 22.02 -13.53
C TYR A 32 0.12 23.06 -13.60
N GLY A 33 0.04 23.78 -14.71
CA GLY A 33 -0.96 24.84 -14.94
C GLY A 33 -0.63 26.18 -14.29
N ASN A 34 0.55 26.32 -13.67
CA ASN A 34 1.00 27.57 -13.07
C ASN A 34 2.26 28.11 -13.72
N ASN A 35 2.34 29.43 -13.82
CA ASN A 35 3.58 30.13 -14.13
C ASN A 35 4.18 30.63 -12.81
N TYR A 36 5.37 30.17 -12.46
CA TYR A 36 6.06 30.57 -11.24
C TYR A 36 7.57 30.60 -11.46
N TYR A 37 8.22 31.69 -11.07
CA TYR A 37 9.69 31.88 -11.03
C TYR A 37 10.51 30.96 -11.96
N GLY A 38 10.64 31.33 -13.24
CA GLY A 38 11.41 30.53 -14.20
C GLY A 38 10.62 29.39 -14.86
N CYS A 39 9.54 28.90 -14.27
CA CYS A 39 8.55 28.00 -14.91
C CYS A 39 7.47 28.80 -15.63
N ASN A 40 7.35 28.60 -16.95
CA ASN A 40 6.30 29.20 -17.76
C ASN A 40 5.95 28.31 -18.98
N SER A 41 5.01 28.76 -19.81
CA SER A 41 4.55 28.01 -20.99
C SER A 41 5.61 27.69 -22.05
N THR A 42 6.84 28.21 -21.93
CA THR A 42 7.97 27.91 -22.84
C THR A 42 8.77 26.69 -22.40
N ASN A 43 8.85 26.42 -21.09
CA ASN A 43 9.67 25.35 -20.51
C ASN A 43 8.92 24.45 -19.51
N ASN A 44 7.64 24.71 -19.31
CA ASN A 44 6.70 23.92 -18.51
C ASN A 44 5.31 23.99 -19.18
N ASN A 45 5.27 23.79 -20.49
CA ASN A 45 4.05 23.90 -21.29
C ASN A 45 3.03 22.83 -20.88
N ILE A 46 1.78 23.23 -20.65
CA ILE A 46 0.76 22.32 -20.16
C ILE A 46 0.33 21.25 -21.19
N ASP A 47 0.34 21.59 -22.48
CA ASP A 47 -0.04 20.64 -23.52
C ASP A 47 1.04 19.58 -23.69
N ASP A 48 2.32 19.98 -23.65
CA ASP A 48 3.45 19.04 -23.66
C ASP A 48 3.43 18.14 -22.42
N LYS A 49 3.22 18.72 -21.23
CA LYS A 49 3.04 17.96 -19.98
C LYS A 49 1.90 16.95 -20.08
N ASN A 50 0.80 17.27 -20.76
CA ASN A 50 -0.26 16.30 -20.99
C ASN A 50 0.18 15.14 -21.88
N GLU A 51 0.98 15.36 -22.93
CA GLU A 51 1.52 14.27 -23.75
C GLU A 51 2.49 13.38 -22.97
N TYR A 52 3.35 13.97 -22.12
CA TYR A 52 4.23 13.22 -21.24
C TYR A 52 3.44 12.41 -20.22
N LEU A 53 2.49 13.04 -19.52
CA LEU A 53 1.66 12.37 -18.52
C LEU A 53 0.78 11.29 -19.15
N LYS A 54 0.25 11.46 -20.37
CA LYS A 54 -0.44 10.39 -21.13
C LYS A 54 0.46 9.17 -21.32
N THR A 55 1.71 9.41 -21.72
CA THR A 55 2.69 8.34 -21.94
C THR A 55 2.96 7.57 -20.64
N ILE A 56 3.16 8.29 -19.53
CA ILE A 56 3.39 7.71 -18.20
C ILE A 56 2.16 6.96 -17.70
N ILE A 57 0.97 7.56 -17.76
CA ILE A 57 -0.28 6.93 -17.32
C ILE A 57 -0.60 5.69 -18.16
N ASN A 58 -0.39 5.71 -19.47
CA ASN A 58 -0.62 4.53 -20.31
C ASN A 58 0.36 3.39 -20.00
N TYR A 59 1.57 3.71 -19.52
CA TYR A 59 2.53 2.73 -19.02
C TYR A 59 2.15 2.17 -17.65
N VAL A 60 1.82 3.04 -16.70
CA VAL A 60 1.57 2.64 -15.29
C VAL A 60 0.17 2.07 -15.11
N LYS A 61 -0.86 2.71 -15.69
CA LYS A 61 -2.30 2.42 -15.54
C LYS A 61 -2.77 2.37 -14.08
N PRO A 62 -2.63 3.47 -13.32
CA PRO A 62 -3.03 3.51 -11.91
C PRO A 62 -4.55 3.45 -11.76
N ASP A 63 -5.03 2.76 -10.73
CA ASP A 63 -6.43 2.82 -10.28
C ASP A 63 -6.66 4.01 -9.34
N ILE A 64 -5.60 4.44 -8.62
CA ILE A 64 -5.57 5.65 -7.80
C ILE A 64 -4.34 6.44 -8.23
N PHE A 65 -4.55 7.67 -8.68
CA PHE A 65 -3.50 8.61 -9.08
C PHE A 65 -3.61 9.89 -8.26
N THR A 66 -2.62 10.15 -7.41
CA THR A 66 -2.55 11.38 -6.61
C THR A 66 -1.41 12.26 -7.07
N VAL A 67 -1.57 13.56 -6.89
CA VAL A 67 -0.60 14.55 -7.37
C VAL A 67 -0.35 15.64 -6.35
N ASN A 68 0.88 16.17 -6.38
CA ASN A 68 1.19 17.50 -5.86
C ASN A 68 1.43 18.46 -7.03
N GLU A 69 1.47 19.76 -6.72
CA GLU A 69 1.84 20.82 -7.66
C GLU A 69 0.93 21.03 -8.86
N ILE A 70 -0.35 20.71 -8.72
CA ILE A 70 -1.36 21.11 -9.70
C ILE A 70 -1.98 22.44 -9.32
N SER A 71 -2.31 23.27 -10.31
CA SER A 71 -3.02 24.53 -10.07
C SER A 71 -4.34 24.34 -9.33
N GLU A 72 -4.60 25.29 -8.45
CA GLU A 72 -5.86 25.50 -7.74
C GLU A 72 -7.05 25.77 -8.67
N ILE A 73 -6.79 26.18 -9.92
CA ILE A 73 -7.82 26.44 -10.92
C ILE A 73 -8.37 25.11 -11.44
N LEU A 74 -9.68 24.89 -11.20
CA LEU A 74 -10.41 23.67 -11.55
C LEU A 74 -10.23 23.24 -13.02
N THR A 75 -10.11 24.19 -13.95
CA THR A 75 -9.92 23.89 -15.38
C THR A 75 -8.66 23.06 -15.63
N TYR A 76 -7.56 23.31 -14.92
CA TYR A 76 -6.32 22.55 -15.08
C TYR A 76 -6.43 21.15 -14.47
N GLN A 77 -7.14 21.03 -13.34
CA GLN A 77 -7.46 19.72 -12.73
C GLN A 77 -8.34 18.88 -13.66
N GLN A 78 -9.35 19.49 -14.28
CA GLN A 78 -10.19 18.86 -15.31
C GLN A 78 -9.42 18.55 -16.59
N TYR A 79 -8.35 19.29 -16.89
CA TYR A 79 -7.58 19.05 -18.11
C TYR A 79 -6.86 17.71 -18.05
N ILE A 80 -6.25 17.35 -16.91
CA ILE A 80 -5.72 16.00 -16.69
C ILE A 80 -6.83 14.96 -16.81
N LEU A 81 -7.97 15.17 -16.15
CA LEU A 81 -9.09 14.23 -16.20
C LEU A 81 -9.53 13.93 -17.64
N ASN A 82 -9.78 14.98 -18.42
CA ASN A 82 -10.43 14.87 -19.73
C ASN A 82 -9.45 14.61 -20.87
N SER A 83 -8.21 15.07 -20.75
CA SER A 83 -7.22 14.97 -21.82
C SER A 83 -6.12 13.97 -21.53
N VAL A 84 -5.93 13.50 -20.30
CA VAL A 84 -4.91 12.48 -20.00
C VAL A 84 -5.56 11.15 -19.61
N LEU A 85 -6.54 11.18 -18.68
CA LEU A 85 -7.09 9.97 -18.09
C LEU A 85 -8.26 9.39 -18.89
N ASN A 86 -9.24 10.22 -19.25
CA ASN A 86 -10.45 9.81 -19.97
C ASN A 86 -10.33 10.04 -21.49
N ILE A 87 -9.39 9.33 -22.10
CA ILE A 87 -9.13 9.37 -23.55
C ILE A 87 -9.16 7.97 -24.17
N ASN A 88 -9.16 7.89 -25.50
CA ASN A 88 -9.02 6.63 -26.25
C ASN A 88 -10.03 5.54 -25.83
N GLY A 89 -11.25 5.94 -25.49
CA GLY A 89 -12.32 5.03 -25.05
C GLY A 89 -12.38 4.78 -23.54
N ILE A 90 -11.40 5.26 -22.77
CA ILE A 90 -11.47 5.33 -21.31
C ILE A 90 -12.35 6.51 -20.92
N ASN A 91 -13.33 6.27 -20.03
CA ASN A 91 -14.25 7.30 -19.55
C ASN A 91 -14.65 7.09 -18.07
N TYR A 92 -13.94 6.22 -17.36
CA TYR A 92 -14.27 5.84 -15.99
C TYR A 92 -13.46 6.57 -14.92
N TYR A 93 -12.43 7.35 -15.27
CA TYR A 93 -11.73 8.11 -14.23
C TYR A 93 -12.64 9.23 -13.71
N GLN A 94 -12.61 9.41 -12.40
CA GLN A 94 -13.20 10.53 -11.69
C GLN A 94 -12.11 11.24 -10.88
N MET A 95 -12.40 12.42 -10.35
CA MET A 95 -11.47 13.21 -9.53
C MET A 95 -12.11 13.67 -8.24
N GLY A 96 -11.28 13.96 -7.24
CA GLY A 96 -11.71 14.61 -6.00
C GLY A 96 -12.01 16.10 -6.18
N SER A 97 -12.58 16.70 -5.14
CA SER A 97 -12.81 18.16 -5.06
C SER A 97 -12.19 18.73 -3.78
N PRO A 98 -10.85 18.67 -3.63
CA PRO A 98 -10.17 19.16 -2.43
C PRO A 98 -10.51 20.63 -2.16
N PRO A 99 -10.72 21.01 -0.88
CA PRO A 99 -10.68 22.40 -0.48
C PRO A 99 -9.29 23.03 -0.72
N ASN A 100 -9.19 24.34 -0.53
CA ASN A 100 -7.91 25.06 -0.52
C ASN A 100 -7.93 26.12 0.58
N TYR A 101 -8.02 25.67 1.83
CA TYR A 101 -8.11 26.51 3.01
C TYR A 101 -6.82 27.29 3.26
N SER A 102 -5.65 26.72 2.96
CA SER A 102 -4.37 27.43 3.01
C SER A 102 -4.15 28.44 1.88
N GLY A 103 -5.00 28.46 0.85
CA GLY A 103 -4.95 29.47 -0.22
C GLY A 103 -3.71 29.37 -1.13
N SER A 104 -3.19 28.15 -1.33
CA SER A 104 -2.06 27.91 -2.21
C SER A 104 -2.45 27.99 -3.69
N TYR A 105 -1.55 28.46 -4.55
CA TYR A 105 -1.72 28.37 -6.01
C TYR A 105 -1.39 26.98 -6.55
N ILE A 106 -0.70 26.15 -5.77
CA ILE A 106 -0.47 24.73 -6.06
C ILE A 106 -1.08 23.85 -4.97
N ILE A 107 -1.94 22.93 -5.36
CA ILE A 107 -2.69 22.07 -4.44
C ILE A 107 -2.38 20.58 -4.69
N ASN A 108 -2.94 19.72 -3.84
CA ASN A 108 -2.98 18.28 -4.10
C ASN A 108 -4.26 17.92 -4.87
N GLN A 109 -4.26 16.80 -5.56
CA GLN A 109 -5.47 16.25 -6.19
C GLN A 109 -5.41 14.72 -6.26
N ILE A 110 -6.58 14.09 -6.34
CA ILE A 110 -6.75 12.66 -6.57
C ILE A 110 -7.60 12.43 -7.82
N TYR A 111 -7.21 11.42 -8.59
CA TYR A 111 -7.97 10.81 -9.67
C TYR A 111 -8.09 9.32 -9.39
N TYR A 112 -9.24 8.72 -9.68
CA TYR A 112 -9.49 7.32 -9.37
C TYR A 112 -10.35 6.64 -10.43
N ASN A 113 -10.13 5.33 -10.58
CA ASN A 113 -10.93 4.47 -11.45
C ASN A 113 -12.31 4.22 -10.81
N SER A 114 -13.36 4.84 -11.37
CA SER A 114 -14.72 4.74 -10.81
C SER A 114 -15.41 3.40 -11.03
N GLU A 115 -14.86 2.52 -11.88
CA GLU A 115 -15.33 1.14 -11.97
C GLU A 115 -14.96 0.35 -10.71
N LYS A 116 -13.81 0.66 -10.09
CA LYS A 116 -13.31 -0.04 -8.89
C LYS A 116 -13.58 0.69 -7.59
N LEU A 117 -13.67 2.02 -7.61
CA LEU A 117 -13.70 2.85 -6.41
C LEU A 117 -14.79 3.91 -6.49
N THR A 118 -15.35 4.28 -5.34
CA THR A 118 -16.26 5.41 -5.23
C THR A 118 -15.79 6.35 -4.12
N MET A 119 -15.75 7.65 -4.39
CA MET A 119 -15.44 8.67 -3.40
C MET A 119 -16.59 8.82 -2.38
N CYS A 120 -16.28 8.74 -1.09
CA CYS A 120 -17.22 9.00 0.00
C CYS A 120 -17.20 10.46 0.42
N SER A 121 -15.99 11.01 0.60
CA SER A 121 -15.78 12.32 1.17
C SER A 121 -14.35 12.79 0.93
N ASN A 122 -14.17 14.09 0.90
CA ASN A 122 -12.88 14.75 0.94
C ASN A 122 -12.88 15.79 2.06
N ILE A 123 -11.76 15.90 2.77
CA ILE A 123 -11.52 16.93 3.78
C ILE A 123 -10.09 17.46 3.62
N ALA A 124 -9.83 18.63 4.17
CA ALA A 124 -8.50 19.23 4.19
C ALA A 124 -8.13 19.70 5.61
N ILE A 125 -6.86 19.53 5.96
CA ILE A 125 -6.25 20.06 7.17
C ILE A 125 -5.36 21.23 6.75
N SER A 126 -5.76 22.44 7.15
CA SER A 126 -5.04 23.65 6.77
C SER A 126 -3.69 23.80 7.48
N THR A 127 -2.66 24.10 6.70
CA THR A 127 -1.31 24.44 7.17
C THR A 127 -0.96 25.89 6.83
N ASN A 128 0.30 26.30 7.04
CA ASN A 128 0.73 27.65 6.65
C ASN A 128 0.95 27.79 5.14
N TYR A 129 1.17 26.68 4.41
CA TYR A 129 1.54 26.70 3.00
C TYR A 129 0.52 25.99 2.13
N ARG A 130 0.23 24.72 2.42
CA ARG A 130 -0.61 23.84 1.58
C ARG A 130 -1.46 22.93 2.45
N ASP A 131 -2.69 22.70 2.05
CA ASP A 131 -3.56 21.76 2.76
C ASP A 131 -2.97 20.33 2.72
N ILE A 132 -3.23 19.56 3.78
CA ILE A 132 -3.11 18.10 3.76
C ILE A 132 -4.51 17.54 3.50
N ASP A 133 -4.70 16.91 2.35
CA ASP A 133 -6.01 16.42 1.91
C ASP A 133 -6.22 14.96 2.31
N ILE A 134 -7.41 14.62 2.78
CA ILE A 134 -7.81 13.24 3.07
C ILE A 134 -9.03 12.88 2.23
N PHE A 135 -8.84 11.93 1.32
CA PHE A 135 -9.87 11.38 0.46
C PHE A 135 -10.26 9.99 0.94
N ARG A 136 -11.52 9.82 1.32
CA ARG A 136 -12.07 8.51 1.72
C ARG A 136 -12.79 7.91 0.53
N LEU A 137 -12.34 6.74 0.10
CA LEU A 137 -12.96 5.94 -0.96
C LEU A 137 -13.47 4.62 -0.40
N TYR A 138 -14.44 4.03 -1.07
CA TYR A 138 -14.83 2.64 -0.85
C TYR A 138 -14.63 1.80 -2.12
N TYR A 139 -14.27 0.54 -1.94
CA TYR A 139 -14.09 -0.41 -3.02
C TYR A 139 -15.45 -0.92 -3.52
N ASN A 140 -15.67 -0.86 -4.84
CA ASN A 140 -16.88 -1.34 -5.50
C ASN A 140 -16.85 -2.87 -5.61
N SER A 141 -16.96 -3.56 -4.48
CA SER A 141 -16.90 -5.02 -4.49
C SER A 141 -18.08 -5.62 -5.28
N PRO A 142 -17.87 -6.73 -6.02
CA PRO A 142 -18.96 -7.36 -6.79
C PRO A 142 -20.17 -7.79 -5.94
N ASP A 143 -19.93 -8.07 -4.66
CA ASP A 143 -20.92 -8.49 -3.67
C ASP A 143 -21.52 -7.33 -2.86
N LEU A 144 -21.05 -6.08 -3.04
CA LEU A 144 -21.51 -4.90 -2.30
C LEU A 144 -23.03 -4.74 -2.37
N LYS A 145 -23.62 -5.00 -3.54
CA LYS A 145 -25.08 -4.95 -3.79
C LYS A 145 -25.89 -5.98 -2.99
N TYR A 146 -25.24 -6.99 -2.41
CA TYR A 146 -25.87 -8.06 -1.63
C TYR A 146 -25.51 -7.98 -0.15
N THR A 147 -24.29 -7.57 0.19
CA THR A 147 -23.77 -7.57 1.56
C THR A 147 -23.94 -6.23 2.28
N ASN A 148 -23.96 -5.11 1.53
CA ASN A 148 -23.75 -3.75 2.06
C ASN A 148 -22.48 -3.62 2.93
N ASP A 149 -21.54 -4.56 2.82
CA ASP A 149 -20.24 -4.55 3.50
C ASP A 149 -19.22 -4.04 2.49
N THR A 150 -18.53 -2.96 2.85
CA THR A 150 -17.58 -2.29 1.96
C THR A 150 -16.23 -2.09 2.63
N ILE A 151 -15.19 -2.15 1.80
CA ILE A 151 -13.81 -1.92 2.22
C ILE A 151 -13.50 -0.44 1.98
N TYR A 152 -13.10 0.27 3.02
CA TYR A 152 -12.72 1.68 2.93
C TYR A 152 -11.21 1.83 2.82
N LEU A 153 -10.79 2.85 2.07
CA LEU A 153 -9.41 3.30 1.92
C LEU A 153 -9.37 4.82 2.08
N ASN A 154 -8.47 5.31 2.94
CA ASN A 154 -8.23 6.74 3.11
C ASN A 154 -6.88 7.10 2.47
N CYS A 155 -6.90 7.98 1.48
CA CYS A 155 -5.69 8.52 0.85
C CYS A 155 -5.41 9.90 1.44
N VAL A 156 -4.35 10.01 2.23
CA VAL A 156 -3.83 11.27 2.80
C VAL A 156 -2.75 11.78 1.84
N ILE A 157 -2.90 13.00 1.34
CA ILE A 157 -1.96 13.60 0.38
C ILE A 157 -1.39 14.88 0.99
N ALA A 158 -0.07 14.97 1.02
CA ALA A 158 0.64 16.15 1.54
C ALA A 158 1.68 16.65 0.54
N HIS A 159 1.91 17.95 0.52
CA HIS A 159 3.09 18.56 -0.08
C HIS A 159 3.74 19.43 1.00
N LEU A 160 4.65 18.83 1.77
CA LEU A 160 5.22 19.48 2.95
C LEU A 160 6.17 20.61 2.55
N LYS A 161 6.48 21.50 3.49
CA LYS A 161 7.35 22.66 3.26
C LYS A 161 8.70 22.27 2.62
N ALA A 162 8.96 22.83 1.43
CA ALA A 162 10.24 22.69 0.73
C ALA A 162 11.36 23.53 1.35
N GLY A 163 12.61 23.19 1.05
CA GLY A 163 13.81 23.91 1.52
C GLY A 163 14.59 23.18 2.61
N THR A 164 15.82 23.64 2.83
CA THR A 164 16.83 23.00 3.70
C THR A 164 17.13 23.79 4.97
N SER A 165 16.44 24.91 5.23
CA SER A 165 16.69 25.68 6.45
C SER A 165 16.10 24.99 7.66
N TYR A 166 16.60 25.33 8.84
CA TYR A 166 16.03 24.84 10.10
C TYR A 166 14.55 25.23 10.23
N GLU A 167 14.19 26.42 9.76
CA GLU A 167 12.80 26.89 9.74
C GLU A 167 11.91 26.03 8.83
N ASP A 168 12.44 25.55 7.69
CA ASP A 168 11.73 24.65 6.79
C ASP A 168 11.48 23.28 7.46
N GLU A 169 12.49 22.72 8.13
CA GLU A 169 12.36 21.47 8.91
C GLU A 169 11.31 21.59 10.02
N VAL A 170 11.32 22.70 10.76
CA VAL A 170 10.35 22.98 11.81
C VAL A 170 8.94 23.11 11.24
N GLU A 171 8.79 23.75 10.07
CA GLU A 171 7.47 23.86 9.43
C GLU A 171 6.95 22.49 8.99
N ARG A 172 7.76 21.66 8.33
CA ARG A 172 7.37 20.27 7.98
C ARG A 172 6.90 19.51 9.22
N ALA A 173 7.59 19.69 10.35
CA ALA A 173 7.22 19.06 11.61
C ALA A 173 5.87 19.56 12.15
N ASN A 174 5.58 20.86 12.02
CA ASN A 174 4.27 21.41 12.39
C ASN A 174 3.15 20.86 11.50
N GLU A 175 3.39 20.74 10.20
CA GLU A 175 2.44 20.20 9.22
C GLU A 175 2.06 18.74 9.54
N THR A 176 3.04 17.86 9.75
CA THR A 176 2.75 16.46 10.10
C THR A 176 2.16 16.31 11.50
N ASN A 177 2.54 17.17 12.46
CA ASN A 177 1.91 17.18 13.78
C ASN A 177 0.41 17.55 13.70
N LYS A 178 0.02 18.50 12.84
CA LYS A 178 -1.40 18.80 12.59
C LYS A 178 -2.16 17.60 12.06
N LEU A 179 -1.58 16.85 11.11
CA LEU A 179 -2.16 15.61 10.60
C LEU A 179 -2.34 14.58 11.73
N MET A 180 -1.30 14.29 12.49
CA MET A 180 -1.39 13.25 13.51
C MET A 180 -2.36 13.61 14.65
N ASN A 181 -2.43 14.89 15.04
CA ASN A 181 -3.44 15.36 15.98
C ASN A 181 -4.86 15.23 15.42
N TYR A 182 -5.06 15.50 14.13
CA TYR A 182 -6.36 15.28 13.49
C TYR A 182 -6.75 13.80 13.53
N LEU A 183 -5.85 12.89 13.14
CA LEU A 183 -6.09 11.44 13.16
C LEU A 183 -6.39 10.94 14.58
N SER A 184 -5.65 11.42 15.58
CA SER A 184 -5.89 11.08 16.98
C SER A 184 -7.25 11.59 17.47
N ASN A 185 -7.59 12.85 17.19
CA ASN A 185 -8.84 13.47 17.65
C ASN A 185 -10.09 12.91 16.95
N SER A 186 -9.93 12.42 15.72
CA SER A 186 -11.01 11.77 14.97
C SER A 186 -11.15 10.27 15.27
N ASN A 187 -10.29 9.71 16.11
CA ASN A 187 -10.17 8.26 16.34
C ASN A 187 -10.07 7.50 15.01
N ALA A 188 -9.16 7.96 14.14
CA ALA A 188 -8.90 7.32 12.86
C ALA A 188 -8.52 5.85 13.05
N THR A 189 -9.09 4.96 12.23
CA THR A 189 -8.79 3.52 12.21
C THR A 189 -8.96 2.97 10.79
N GLY A 190 -8.30 1.84 10.50
CA GLY A 190 -8.45 1.12 9.25
C GLY A 190 -7.43 1.52 8.20
N ASN A 191 -7.77 1.34 6.92
CA ASN A 191 -6.77 1.46 5.86
C ASN A 191 -6.45 2.93 5.53
N TYR A 192 -5.20 3.33 5.81
CA TYR A 192 -4.67 4.62 5.37
C TYR A 192 -3.43 4.44 4.50
N LEU A 193 -3.35 5.25 3.45
CA LEU A 193 -2.14 5.51 2.70
C LEU A 193 -1.80 6.99 2.86
N MET A 194 -0.58 7.30 3.29
CA MET A 194 -0.08 8.66 3.30
C MET A 194 0.96 8.83 2.21
N MET A 195 0.68 9.71 1.25
CA MET A 195 1.51 9.89 0.07
C MET A 195 1.74 11.36 -0.23
N GLY A 196 2.81 11.66 -0.94
CA GLY A 196 3.21 13.05 -1.12
C GLY A 196 4.70 13.23 -1.36
N ASP A 197 5.04 14.41 -1.86
CA ASP A 197 6.32 15.06 -1.70
C ASP A 197 6.43 15.61 -0.27
N PHE A 198 7.24 14.94 0.54
CA PHE A 198 7.46 15.30 1.93
C PHE A 198 8.64 16.24 2.13
N ASN A 199 9.46 16.52 1.11
CA ASN A 199 10.63 17.41 1.22
C ASN A 199 11.56 17.10 2.44
N VAL A 200 11.60 15.83 2.89
CA VAL A 200 12.45 15.40 4.01
C VAL A 200 13.73 14.75 3.49
N TYR A 201 14.86 15.14 4.06
CA TYR A 201 16.20 14.69 3.69
C TYR A 201 16.62 13.44 4.45
N THR A 202 16.07 13.25 5.66
CA THR A 202 16.33 12.05 6.49
C THR A 202 15.09 11.57 7.20
N SER A 203 15.03 10.26 7.48
CA SER A 203 13.97 9.70 8.31
C SER A 203 14.00 10.23 9.73
N ALA A 204 15.12 10.80 10.19
CA ALA A 204 15.29 11.34 11.54
C ALA A 204 14.67 12.74 11.72
N GLU A 205 14.28 13.43 10.63
CA GLU A 205 13.57 14.70 10.74
C GLU A 205 12.27 14.53 11.53
N GLN A 206 11.98 15.49 12.42
CA GLN A 206 10.82 15.43 13.30
C GLN A 206 9.51 15.28 12.50
N ALA A 207 9.45 15.86 11.31
CA ALA A 207 8.31 15.70 10.40
C ALA A 207 8.01 14.24 10.07
N PHE A 208 9.04 13.46 9.72
CA PHE A 208 8.91 12.04 9.41
C PHE A 208 8.70 11.21 10.68
N GLN A 209 9.39 11.55 11.77
CA GLN A 209 9.24 10.89 13.08
C GLN A 209 7.81 11.01 13.63
N ASN A 210 7.14 12.14 13.42
CA ASN A 210 5.73 12.30 13.78
C ASN A 210 4.85 11.23 13.11
N LEU A 211 5.21 10.79 11.90
CA LEU A 211 4.45 9.81 11.12
C LEU A 211 4.77 8.38 11.53
N ILE A 212 6.06 8.04 11.68
CA ILE A 212 6.50 6.65 11.86
C ILE A 212 6.68 6.22 13.32
N LEU A 213 6.89 7.17 14.24
CA LEU A 213 7.07 6.92 15.67
C LEU A 213 6.01 7.64 16.52
N TYR A 214 4.82 7.88 15.97
CA TYR A 214 3.71 8.43 16.75
C TYR A 214 3.36 7.54 17.95
N GLN A 215 3.03 8.16 19.09
CA GLN A 215 2.82 7.46 20.35
C GLN A 215 1.65 6.45 20.28
N ASN A 216 0.56 6.83 19.60
CA ASN A 216 -0.53 5.92 19.29
C ASN A 216 -0.15 5.08 18.05
N GLN A 217 0.17 3.81 18.28
CA GLN A 217 0.62 2.90 17.22
C GLN A 217 -0.50 2.56 16.21
N ASP A 218 -1.76 2.70 16.60
CA ASP A 218 -2.92 2.37 15.76
C ASP A 218 -3.10 3.36 14.59
N ILE A 219 -2.47 4.54 14.66
CA ILE A 219 -2.62 5.59 13.64
C ILE A 219 -1.30 6.01 12.99
N ARG A 220 -0.18 5.41 13.39
CA ARG A 220 1.13 5.71 12.80
C ARG A 220 1.28 5.03 11.43
N PHE A 221 2.20 5.56 10.63
CA PHE A 221 2.49 5.06 9.30
C PHE A 221 3.79 4.26 9.26
N TYR A 222 3.94 3.44 8.23
CA TYR A 222 5.09 2.60 7.99
C TYR A 222 5.59 2.79 6.55
N ASP A 223 6.91 2.79 6.38
CA ASP A 223 7.53 2.71 5.06
C ASP A 223 7.49 1.25 4.58
N PRO A 224 6.69 0.89 3.57
CA PRO A 224 6.48 -0.51 3.17
C PRO A 224 7.75 -1.18 2.62
N ILE A 225 8.77 -0.42 2.24
CA ILE A 225 10.07 -0.94 1.79
C ILE A 225 11.17 -0.80 2.85
N ASN A 226 10.82 -0.36 4.07
CA ASN A 226 11.72 -0.24 5.21
C ASN A 226 13.09 0.39 4.87
N SER A 227 13.07 1.47 4.08
CA SER A 227 14.29 2.13 3.57
C SER A 227 14.53 3.43 4.33
N LEU A 228 14.52 3.37 5.66
CA LEU A 228 14.75 4.51 6.54
C LEU A 228 16.24 4.87 6.60
N GLY A 229 16.55 6.17 6.59
CA GLY A 229 17.91 6.67 6.79
C GLY A 229 18.08 8.12 6.32
N ALA A 230 19.32 8.51 6.05
CA ALA A 230 19.64 9.79 5.43
C ALA A 230 19.68 9.62 3.91
N TRP A 231 18.62 10.06 3.23
CA TRP A 231 18.43 9.85 1.79
C TRP A 231 19.26 10.82 0.97
N ASN A 232 19.29 12.10 1.37
CA ASN A 232 19.97 13.14 0.62
C ASN A 232 21.43 12.84 0.33
N ASN A 233 21.82 13.01 -0.93
CA ASN A 233 23.18 12.87 -1.44
C ASN A 233 23.86 11.58 -0.93
N ASN A 234 23.08 10.50 -0.80
CA ASN A 234 23.55 9.23 -0.28
C ASN A 234 23.30 8.10 -1.27
N SER A 235 24.37 7.69 -1.96
CA SER A 235 24.31 6.61 -2.95
C SER A 235 23.77 5.26 -2.43
N TYR A 236 23.77 5.01 -1.12
CA TYR A 236 23.13 3.82 -0.54
C TYR A 236 21.61 3.80 -0.80
N PHE A 237 21.00 4.98 -0.90
CA PHE A 237 19.58 5.16 -1.19
C PHE A 237 19.29 5.49 -2.66
N ALA A 238 20.29 5.41 -3.55
CA ALA A 238 20.13 5.75 -4.97
C ALA A 238 18.93 5.04 -5.64
N SER A 239 18.70 3.76 -5.29
CA SER A 239 17.58 2.97 -5.83
C SER A 239 16.19 3.44 -5.40
N VAL A 240 16.10 4.36 -4.43
CA VAL A 240 14.83 4.91 -3.91
C VAL A 240 14.76 6.43 -4.03
N HIS A 241 15.74 7.08 -4.66
CA HIS A 241 15.65 8.52 -4.95
C HIS A 241 14.54 8.81 -5.96
N THR A 242 13.88 9.94 -5.78
CA THR A 242 12.76 10.41 -6.59
C THR A 242 13.00 11.81 -7.16
N GLN A 243 14.00 12.56 -6.68
CA GLN A 243 14.37 13.88 -7.18
C GLN A 243 15.91 14.04 -7.17
N SER A 244 16.55 14.83 -8.05
CA SER A 244 16.02 15.45 -9.26
C SER A 244 16.34 14.68 -10.54
N THR A 245 15.37 14.55 -11.44
CA THR A 245 15.61 14.00 -12.79
C THR A 245 16.59 14.85 -13.62
N HIS A 246 16.83 16.10 -13.22
CA HIS A 246 17.65 17.09 -13.91
C HIS A 246 18.94 17.44 -13.16
N ILE A 247 20.02 17.66 -13.91
CA ILE A 247 21.27 18.22 -13.37
C ILE A 247 21.23 19.74 -13.28
N SER A 248 20.75 20.40 -14.34
CA SER A 248 20.61 21.85 -14.37
C SER A 248 19.21 22.27 -13.93
N GLY A 249 19.15 23.22 -13.00
CA GLY A 249 17.88 23.78 -12.55
C GLY A 249 17.36 24.91 -13.47
N GLY A 250 16.22 25.47 -13.10
CA GLY A 250 15.63 26.66 -13.71
C GLY A 250 14.14 26.71 -13.43
N CYS A 251 13.38 25.94 -14.24
CA CYS A 251 12.04 25.53 -13.86
C CYS A 251 12.08 24.26 -12.99
N PRO A 252 12.60 23.12 -13.47
CA PRO A 252 12.86 21.97 -12.61
C PRO A 252 13.95 22.29 -11.59
N SER A 253 13.92 21.60 -10.44
CA SER A 253 15.06 21.56 -9.52
C SER A 253 16.26 20.87 -10.20
N GLY A 254 17.48 21.34 -9.91
CA GLY A 254 18.71 20.70 -10.41
C GLY A 254 19.34 19.78 -9.35
N GLY A 255 20.55 19.29 -9.62
CA GLY A 255 21.33 18.48 -8.66
C GLY A 255 21.53 17.01 -9.06
N GLY A 256 20.61 16.46 -9.86
CA GLY A 256 20.58 15.05 -10.23
C GLY A 256 19.85 14.17 -9.19
N MET A 257 19.75 12.86 -9.44
CA MET A 257 18.92 11.96 -8.60
C MET A 257 19.59 11.67 -7.25
N ASP A 258 19.32 12.48 -6.23
CA ASP A 258 20.02 12.42 -4.95
C ASP A 258 19.13 12.56 -3.70
N ASP A 259 17.82 12.69 -3.87
CA ASP A 259 16.84 12.81 -2.79
C ASP A 259 15.69 11.82 -2.92
N ARG A 260 15.16 11.32 -1.79
CA ARG A 260 13.89 10.58 -1.71
C ARG A 260 12.86 11.49 -1.03
N PHE A 261 12.09 12.22 -1.83
CA PHE A 261 11.04 13.11 -1.32
C PHE A 261 9.64 12.55 -1.47
N ASP A 262 9.42 11.66 -2.43
CA ASP A 262 8.09 11.13 -2.72
C ASP A 262 7.88 9.80 -2.01
N PHE A 263 6.82 9.71 -1.21
CA PHE A 263 6.50 8.52 -0.41
C PHE A 263 5.08 8.01 -0.68
N ILE A 264 4.89 6.72 -0.43
CA ILE A 264 3.58 6.12 -0.14
C ILE A 264 3.78 5.28 1.12
N LEU A 265 3.50 5.87 2.28
CA LEU A 265 3.49 5.19 3.57
C LEU A 265 2.12 4.53 3.79
N VAL A 266 2.10 3.48 4.61
CA VAL A 266 0.92 2.65 4.84
C VAL A 266 0.58 2.58 6.33
N SER A 267 -0.69 2.45 6.69
CA SER A 267 -1.07 2.08 8.07
C SER A 267 -0.71 0.62 8.36
N ASP A 268 -0.75 0.22 9.64
CA ASP A 268 -0.50 -1.17 10.03
C ASP A 268 -1.47 -2.14 9.33
N GLU A 269 -2.72 -1.72 9.17
CA GLU A 269 -3.75 -2.53 8.56
C GLU A 269 -3.48 -2.83 7.09
N VAL A 270 -2.94 -1.85 6.35
CA VAL A 270 -2.51 -2.05 4.97
C VAL A 270 -1.22 -2.85 4.92
N LEU A 271 -0.28 -2.65 5.86
CA LEU A 271 0.97 -3.39 5.87
C LEU A 271 0.72 -4.90 6.11
N ASN A 272 -0.17 -5.21 7.05
CA ASN A 272 -0.42 -6.58 7.53
C ASN A 272 -1.64 -7.24 6.88
N GLY A 273 -2.53 -6.46 6.26
CA GLY A 273 -3.75 -6.98 5.65
C GLY A 273 -4.88 -7.22 6.63
N THR A 274 -4.94 -6.51 7.77
CA THR A 274 -5.91 -6.82 8.83
C THR A 274 -7.30 -6.25 8.56
N GLU A 275 -7.42 -5.24 7.69
CA GLU A 275 -8.70 -4.61 7.29
C GLU A 275 -8.97 -4.77 5.80
N LYS A 276 -8.77 -5.99 5.28
CA LYS A 276 -9.15 -6.41 3.91
C LYS A 276 -8.40 -5.68 2.76
N ILE A 277 -7.42 -4.85 3.07
CA ILE A 277 -6.46 -4.25 2.13
C ILE A 277 -5.05 -4.62 2.59
N LYS A 278 -4.20 -5.09 1.68
CA LYS A 278 -2.80 -5.44 1.99
C LYS A 278 -1.88 -4.91 0.92
N TYR A 279 -0.77 -4.31 1.32
CA TYR A 279 0.34 -4.01 0.44
C TYR A 279 0.86 -5.29 -0.23
N LEU A 280 0.96 -5.28 -1.56
CA LEU A 280 1.58 -6.36 -2.31
C LEU A 280 3.10 -6.24 -2.19
N ASN A 281 3.71 -7.07 -1.36
CA ASN A 281 5.15 -7.01 -1.10
C ASN A 281 5.99 -7.03 -2.40
N GLY A 282 6.95 -6.11 -2.49
CA GLY A 282 7.82 -5.96 -3.66
C GLY A 282 7.21 -5.17 -4.84
N SER A 283 5.99 -4.66 -4.71
CA SER A 283 5.36 -3.85 -5.76
C SER A 283 5.72 -2.35 -5.69
N TYR A 284 6.23 -1.88 -4.55
CA TYR A 284 6.62 -0.48 -4.39
C TYR A 284 7.86 -0.14 -5.24
N LYS A 285 7.78 0.93 -6.04
CA LYS A 285 8.90 1.42 -6.84
C LYS A 285 8.71 2.89 -7.25
N ALA A 286 9.82 3.61 -7.40
CA ALA A 286 9.85 4.84 -8.18
C ALA A 286 10.05 4.46 -9.66
N ILE A 287 9.13 4.85 -10.54
CA ILE A 287 9.19 4.48 -11.95
C ILE A 287 10.36 5.21 -12.61
N GLY A 288 11.20 4.46 -13.33
CA GLY A 288 12.39 5.01 -13.98
C GLY A 288 13.60 5.12 -13.07
N GLN A 289 13.50 4.87 -11.76
CA GLN A 289 14.68 4.84 -10.90
C GLN A 289 15.44 3.52 -11.10
N ASP A 290 16.70 3.62 -11.56
CA ASP A 290 17.56 2.47 -11.85
C ASP A 290 18.73 2.29 -10.87
N GLY A 291 18.90 3.24 -9.94
CA GLY A 291 19.98 3.27 -8.96
C GLY A 291 21.36 3.62 -9.56
N GLN A 292 21.44 3.97 -10.85
CA GLN A 292 22.71 4.24 -11.55
C GLN A 292 22.94 5.73 -11.85
N HIS A 293 21.89 6.55 -11.71
CA HIS A 293 21.92 7.98 -12.00
C HIS A 293 22.09 8.87 -10.76
N PHE A 294 22.70 8.36 -9.70
CA PHE A 294 23.00 9.16 -8.50
C PHE A 294 23.81 10.42 -8.83
N ASN A 295 23.35 11.60 -8.40
CA ASN A 295 23.91 12.91 -8.75
C ASN A 295 24.06 13.14 -10.27
N GLN A 296 23.20 12.49 -11.07
CA GLN A 296 23.18 12.58 -12.52
C GLN A 296 21.76 12.81 -13.02
N SER A 297 21.64 13.23 -14.28
CA SER A 297 20.33 13.37 -14.92
C SER A 297 19.80 11.99 -15.28
N LEU A 298 18.48 11.80 -15.18
CA LEU A 298 17.80 10.54 -15.47
C LEU A 298 18.13 9.96 -16.86
N VAL A 299 18.44 10.83 -17.82
CA VAL A 299 18.70 10.50 -19.23
C VAL A 299 20.18 10.53 -19.62
N SER A 300 21.09 10.60 -18.62
CA SER A 300 22.53 10.55 -18.88
C SER A 300 23.03 9.13 -19.11
N SER A 301 24.34 8.98 -19.37
CA SER A 301 24.95 7.66 -19.60
C SER A 301 25.41 7.06 -18.26
N PRO A 302 25.22 5.76 -18.00
CA PRO A 302 24.71 4.72 -18.90
C PRO A 302 23.20 4.83 -19.16
N GLN A 303 22.75 4.46 -20.36
CA GLN A 303 21.32 4.53 -20.69
C GLN A 303 20.47 3.76 -19.69
N ASN A 304 19.49 4.44 -19.10
CA ASN A 304 18.47 3.82 -18.25
C ASN A 304 17.51 2.97 -19.09
N THR A 305 17.43 1.67 -18.78
CA THR A 305 16.57 0.71 -19.49
C THR A 305 15.46 0.12 -18.61
N THR A 306 15.17 0.74 -17.46
CA THR A 306 14.13 0.25 -16.53
C THR A 306 12.71 0.46 -17.06
N VAL A 307 12.54 1.39 -18.00
CA VAL A 307 11.31 1.67 -18.73
C VAL A 307 11.61 1.83 -20.23
N PRO A 308 10.62 1.71 -21.12
CA PRO A 308 10.80 2.04 -22.53
C PRO A 308 11.31 3.48 -22.72
N GLY A 309 12.14 3.73 -23.74
CA GLY A 309 12.80 5.03 -23.94
C GLY A 309 11.82 6.21 -23.99
N ASN A 310 10.68 6.06 -24.67
CA ASN A 310 9.66 7.11 -24.72
C ASN A 310 9.00 7.40 -23.35
N VAL A 311 8.97 6.42 -22.45
CA VAL A 311 8.50 6.61 -21.07
C VAL A 311 9.59 7.30 -20.25
N LEU A 312 10.86 6.96 -20.45
CA LEU A 312 11.99 7.62 -19.80
C LEU A 312 12.06 9.11 -20.15
N ASP A 313 11.95 9.43 -21.45
CA ASP A 313 11.92 10.82 -21.94
C ASP A 313 10.73 11.56 -21.34
N ALA A 314 9.54 10.94 -21.34
CA ALA A 314 8.35 11.53 -20.71
C ALA A 314 8.52 11.75 -19.20
N LEU A 315 9.17 10.86 -18.46
CA LEU A 315 9.47 11.06 -17.03
C LEU A 315 10.39 12.25 -16.81
N TYR A 316 11.44 12.37 -17.62
CA TYR A 316 12.37 13.48 -17.59
C TYR A 316 11.67 14.81 -17.92
N ASP A 317 10.93 14.87 -19.02
CA ASP A 317 10.29 16.12 -19.48
C ASP A 317 9.06 16.51 -18.65
N MET A 318 8.43 15.57 -17.94
CA MET A 318 7.23 15.85 -17.14
C MET A 318 7.53 16.60 -15.85
N SER A 319 8.56 16.19 -15.11
CA SER A 319 8.83 16.68 -13.76
C SER A 319 10.29 16.47 -13.35
N ASP A 320 10.75 17.27 -12.40
CA ASP A 320 11.96 17.00 -11.63
C ASP A 320 11.82 15.81 -10.67
N HIS A 321 10.60 15.29 -10.48
CA HIS A 321 10.33 14.10 -9.68
C HIS A 321 10.07 12.84 -10.54
N LEU A 322 10.18 11.67 -9.92
CA LEU A 322 9.70 10.39 -10.42
C LEU A 322 8.40 9.97 -9.72
N PRO A 323 7.42 9.37 -10.42
CA PRO A 323 6.21 8.87 -9.79
C PRO A 323 6.52 7.60 -8.98
N VAL A 324 6.01 7.58 -7.76
CA VAL A 324 6.10 6.43 -6.86
C VAL A 324 4.82 5.62 -6.98
N VAL A 325 4.94 4.31 -7.11
CA VAL A 325 3.80 3.39 -7.21
C VAL A 325 3.89 2.28 -6.20
N MET A 326 2.74 1.69 -5.86
CA MET A 326 2.63 0.40 -5.20
C MET A 326 1.32 -0.27 -5.59
N ASP A 327 1.25 -1.59 -5.45
CA ASP A 327 0.02 -2.35 -5.61
C ASP A 327 -0.52 -2.73 -4.22
N ILE A 328 -1.84 -2.61 -4.05
CA ILE A 328 -2.56 -3.12 -2.88
C ILE A 328 -3.56 -4.17 -3.33
N VAL A 329 -3.60 -5.29 -2.61
CA VAL A 329 -4.61 -6.33 -2.79
C VAL A 329 -5.81 -5.98 -1.92
N VAL A 330 -7.01 -6.09 -2.47
CA VAL A 330 -8.27 -5.75 -1.80
C VAL A 330 -9.22 -6.95 -1.88
N GLY A 331 -9.83 -7.31 -0.75
CA GLY A 331 -10.84 -8.37 -0.68
C GLY A 331 -10.98 -9.04 0.69
N ASN A 332 -12.05 -9.82 0.85
CA ASN A 332 -12.42 -10.43 2.14
C ASN A 332 -11.43 -11.48 2.68
N ASN A 333 -10.46 -11.93 1.87
CA ASN A 333 -9.40 -12.90 2.26
C ASN A 333 -8.00 -12.28 2.28
N VAL A 334 -7.91 -10.96 2.22
CA VAL A 334 -6.66 -10.23 2.36
C VAL A 334 -6.34 -10.20 3.85
N GLY A 335 -5.21 -10.81 4.25
CA GLY A 335 -4.91 -11.10 5.66
C GLY A 335 -4.79 -12.58 6.00
N GLY A 336 -4.84 -13.48 5.00
CA GLY A 336 -4.39 -14.85 5.20
C GLY A 336 -2.95 -14.85 5.72
N ILE A 337 -2.74 -15.44 6.90
CA ILE A 337 -1.43 -15.96 7.31
C ILE A 337 -0.85 -16.59 6.04
N ASN A 338 0.35 -16.17 5.63
CA ASN A 338 1.13 -16.97 4.70
C ASN A 338 1.22 -18.34 5.39
N ASN A 339 0.33 -19.26 5.03
CA ASN A 339 0.61 -20.66 5.15
C ASN A 339 1.72 -20.86 4.13
N GLU A 340 2.94 -20.45 4.47
CA GLU A 340 4.09 -21.28 4.10
C GLU A 340 3.67 -22.66 4.56
N SER A 341 3.25 -23.45 3.58
CA SER A 341 2.69 -24.76 3.77
C SER A 341 3.71 -25.51 4.60
N ILE A 342 3.38 -25.80 5.86
CA ILE A 342 4.22 -26.73 6.59
C ILE A 342 4.19 -28.03 5.79
N ASN A 343 5.35 -28.48 5.32
CA ASN A 343 5.51 -29.71 4.53
C ASN A 343 5.33 -30.94 5.43
N PHE A 344 4.16 -31.07 6.05
CA PHE A 344 3.72 -32.31 6.69
C PHE A 344 2.24 -32.60 6.44
N SER A 345 1.91 -33.88 6.30
CA SER A 345 0.55 -34.39 6.29
C SER A 345 0.05 -34.56 7.74
N LEU A 346 -1.18 -34.14 8.03
CA LEU A 346 -1.82 -34.32 9.33
C LEU A 346 -3.16 -35.04 9.15
N ASN A 347 -3.27 -36.23 9.72
CA ASN A 347 -4.52 -36.96 9.85
C ASN A 347 -4.91 -37.06 11.31
N TYR A 348 -6.19 -36.88 11.63
CA TYR A 348 -6.69 -36.96 12.99
C TYR A 348 -8.12 -37.45 13.07
N ASN A 349 -8.48 -38.09 14.18
CA ASN A 349 -9.87 -38.45 14.43
C ASN A 349 -10.65 -37.24 14.92
N ASN A 350 -11.81 -37.00 14.29
CA ASN A 350 -12.74 -35.95 14.66
C ASN A 350 -14.15 -36.36 14.17
N PRO A 351 -15.18 -36.43 15.02
CA PRO A 351 -15.19 -36.06 16.44
C PRO A 351 -14.32 -36.95 17.35
N VAL A 352 -13.87 -36.38 18.47
CA VAL A 352 -13.05 -37.02 19.49
C VAL A 352 -13.95 -37.52 20.60
N SER A 353 -13.90 -38.81 20.92
CA SER A 353 -14.50 -39.37 22.14
C SER A 353 -13.46 -39.37 23.27
N GLU A 354 -12.70 -40.44 23.44
CA GLU A 354 -11.79 -40.60 24.59
C GLU A 354 -10.38 -40.09 24.30
N LYS A 355 -9.89 -40.27 23.07
CA LYS A 355 -8.51 -39.90 22.70
C LYS A 355 -8.47 -39.18 21.37
N LEU A 356 -7.66 -38.13 21.31
CA LEU A 356 -7.30 -37.49 20.05
C LEU A 356 -6.04 -38.18 19.52
N VAL A 357 -6.20 -38.92 18.43
CA VAL A 357 -5.16 -39.60 17.67
C VAL A 357 -4.72 -38.67 16.54
N LEU A 358 -3.46 -38.27 16.58
CA LEU A 358 -2.85 -37.39 15.60
C LEU A 358 -1.75 -38.18 14.88
N LYS A 359 -1.87 -38.31 13.56
CA LYS A 359 -0.86 -38.89 12.68
C LYS A 359 -0.23 -37.78 11.87
N ILE A 360 1.04 -37.50 12.11
CA ILE A 360 1.82 -36.50 11.38
C ILE A 360 2.87 -37.21 10.52
N GLU A 361 3.01 -36.79 9.27
CA GLU A 361 4.04 -37.26 8.34
C GLU A 361 4.78 -36.05 7.76
N ALA A 362 6.04 -35.85 8.11
CA ALA A 362 6.88 -34.75 7.62
C ALA A 362 8.03 -35.30 6.75
N GLU A 363 8.47 -34.52 5.77
CA GLU A 363 9.59 -34.92 4.89
C GLU A 363 10.95 -34.93 5.61
N ASN A 364 11.12 -34.09 6.63
CA ASN A 364 12.38 -33.91 7.35
C ASN A 364 12.20 -34.12 8.85
N ASN A 365 13.29 -34.47 9.53
CA ASN A 365 13.29 -34.57 10.98
C ASN A 365 13.20 -33.18 11.60
N ALA A 366 12.10 -32.90 12.29
CA ALA A 366 11.87 -31.62 12.96
C ALA A 366 11.12 -31.80 14.28
N GLU A 367 11.28 -30.80 15.15
CA GLU A 367 10.50 -30.66 16.37
C GLU A 367 9.26 -29.81 16.09
N TYR A 368 8.11 -30.31 16.54
CA TYR A 368 6.85 -29.62 16.44
C TYR A 368 6.25 -29.44 17.82
N LYS A 369 5.65 -28.28 18.07
CA LYS A 369 4.89 -27.99 19.27
C LYS A 369 3.42 -28.20 18.98
N VAL A 370 2.81 -29.17 19.65
CA VAL A 370 1.38 -29.42 19.59
C VAL A 370 0.71 -28.73 20.77
N GLN A 371 -0.33 -27.94 20.50
CA GLN A 371 -1.10 -27.22 21.50
C GLN A 371 -2.59 -27.42 21.27
N ILE A 372 -3.36 -27.45 22.36
CA ILE A 372 -4.82 -27.47 22.29
C ILE A 372 -5.33 -26.31 23.13
N ASN A 373 -6.11 -25.44 22.51
CA ASN A 373 -6.68 -24.25 23.11
C ASN A 373 -8.21 -24.36 23.14
N SER A 374 -8.83 -23.71 24.13
CA SER A 374 -10.27 -23.44 24.09
C SER A 374 -10.58 -22.42 22.99
N VAL A 375 -11.86 -22.31 22.60
CA VAL A 375 -12.32 -21.25 21.68
C VAL A 375 -12.10 -19.83 22.22
N TRP A 376 -11.85 -19.69 23.52
CA TRP A 376 -11.54 -18.42 24.19
C TRP A 376 -10.02 -18.16 24.27
N GLY A 377 -9.19 -18.97 23.60
CA GLY A 377 -7.73 -18.80 23.56
C GLY A 377 -6.99 -19.35 24.78
N GLN A 378 -7.67 -19.97 25.74
CA GLN A 378 -7.01 -20.58 26.90
C GLN A 378 -6.29 -21.86 26.48
N ARG A 379 -4.98 -21.95 26.74
CA ARG A 379 -4.19 -23.17 26.49
C ARG A 379 -4.54 -24.26 27.49
N ILE A 380 -4.97 -25.40 26.98
CA ILE A 380 -5.41 -26.56 27.75
C ILE A 380 -4.35 -27.68 27.74
N TYR A 381 -3.65 -27.84 26.63
CA TYR A 381 -2.59 -28.83 26.48
C TYR A 381 -1.45 -28.27 25.62
N SER A 382 -0.22 -28.73 25.88
CA SER A 382 0.98 -28.36 25.12
C SER A 382 2.05 -29.42 25.26
N GLU A 383 2.61 -29.89 24.15
CA GLU A 383 3.72 -30.85 24.12
C GLU A 383 4.65 -30.56 22.93
N ILE A 384 5.94 -30.87 23.06
CA ILE A 384 6.90 -30.82 21.95
C ILE A 384 7.17 -32.26 21.51
N ILE A 385 7.05 -32.51 20.22
CA ILE A 385 7.26 -33.83 19.61
C ILE A 385 8.37 -33.75 18.57
N SER A 386 9.30 -34.71 18.62
CA SER A 386 10.27 -34.92 17.54
C SER A 386 9.71 -35.94 16.55
N LEU A 387 9.70 -35.60 15.25
CA LEU A 387 9.23 -36.47 14.17
C LEU A 387 10.42 -36.98 13.35
N PRO A 388 10.71 -38.29 13.31
CA PRO A 388 11.74 -38.84 12.43
C PRO A 388 11.23 -39.17 11.00
N GLY A 389 10.14 -38.55 10.56
CA GLY A 389 9.37 -38.91 9.36
C GLY A 389 7.86 -38.98 9.65
N SER A 390 7.33 -40.16 9.99
CA SER A 390 5.93 -40.35 10.40
C SER A 390 5.81 -40.76 11.87
N LYS A 391 4.88 -40.14 12.60
CA LYS A 391 4.54 -40.53 13.98
C LYS A 391 3.05 -40.41 14.23
N THR A 392 2.50 -41.41 14.89
CA THR A 392 1.18 -41.32 15.52
C THR A 392 1.36 -41.02 16.99
N PHE A 393 0.62 -40.06 17.51
CA PHE A 393 0.57 -39.74 18.93
C PHE A 393 -0.87 -39.62 19.41
N GLU A 394 -1.10 -40.03 20.65
CA GLU A 394 -2.42 -40.02 21.28
C GLU A 394 -2.41 -39.04 22.44
N ILE A 395 -3.37 -38.11 22.43
CA ILE A 395 -3.62 -37.20 23.55
C ILE A 395 -4.89 -37.69 24.27
N PRO A 396 -4.81 -38.07 25.56
CA PRO A 396 -5.99 -38.35 26.37
C PRO A 396 -6.94 -37.14 26.37
N PHE A 397 -8.18 -37.36 25.93
CA PHE A 397 -9.21 -36.34 25.75
C PHE A 397 -10.47 -36.63 26.59
N GLU A 398 -10.43 -37.65 27.44
CA GLU A 398 -11.53 -38.13 28.28
C GLU A 398 -12.07 -37.04 29.22
N HIS A 399 -11.16 -36.27 29.84
CA HIS A 399 -11.52 -35.24 30.82
C HIS A 399 -11.94 -33.89 30.21
N PHE A 400 -11.90 -33.76 28.87
CA PHE A 400 -12.34 -32.56 28.19
C PHE A 400 -13.87 -32.53 28.14
N LYS A 401 -14.46 -31.37 28.40
CA LYS A 401 -15.92 -31.18 28.30
C LYS A 401 -16.37 -31.29 26.83
N PRO A 402 -17.56 -31.81 26.54
CA PRO A 402 -18.14 -31.73 25.19
C PRO A 402 -18.12 -30.30 24.66
N GLY A 403 -17.64 -30.11 23.43
CA GLY A 403 -17.42 -28.77 22.88
C GLY A 403 -16.40 -28.71 21.75
N ILE A 404 -16.12 -27.47 21.32
CA ILE A 404 -15.15 -27.17 20.27
C ILE A 404 -13.82 -26.76 20.90
N TYR A 405 -12.72 -27.29 20.35
CA TYR A 405 -11.36 -26.95 20.70
C TYR A 405 -10.54 -26.63 19.44
N ILE A 406 -9.43 -25.92 19.63
CA ILE A 406 -8.50 -25.53 18.58
C ILE A 406 -7.20 -26.30 18.77
N LEU A 407 -6.86 -27.15 17.82
CA LEU A 407 -5.56 -27.81 17.71
C LEU A 407 -4.62 -26.90 16.92
N LEU A 408 -3.46 -26.60 17.50
CA LEU A 408 -2.41 -25.81 16.89
C LEU A 408 -1.12 -26.62 16.89
N ILE A 409 -0.48 -26.72 15.73
CA ILE A 409 0.81 -27.41 15.58
C ILE A 409 1.77 -26.43 14.95
N SER A 410 2.87 -26.11 15.63
CA SER A 410 3.88 -25.18 15.12
C SER A 410 5.26 -25.81 15.01
N ASP A 411 6.08 -25.38 14.06
CA ASP A 411 7.50 -25.71 14.02
C ASP A 411 8.36 -24.73 14.85
N LYS A 412 9.69 -24.88 14.78
CA LYS A 412 10.67 -24.00 15.44
C LYS A 412 10.70 -22.57 14.89
N ASP A 413 10.27 -22.40 13.64
CA ASP A 413 10.27 -21.13 12.91
C ASP A 413 8.91 -20.40 13.08
N GLN A 414 8.04 -20.94 13.96
CA GLN A 414 6.70 -20.46 14.30
C GLN A 414 5.67 -20.59 13.17
N ASN A 415 5.96 -21.35 12.11
CA ASN A 415 4.95 -21.70 11.13
C ASN A 415 3.91 -22.61 11.79
N GLN A 416 2.62 -22.39 11.55
CA GLN A 416 1.56 -23.07 12.30
C GLN A 416 0.44 -23.62 11.42
N ILE A 417 -0.06 -24.80 11.79
CA ILE A 417 -1.30 -25.37 11.30
C ILE A 417 -2.34 -25.30 12.41
N VAL A 418 -3.51 -24.76 12.07
CA VAL A 418 -4.66 -24.69 12.97
C VAL A 418 -5.77 -25.62 12.47
N ARG A 419 -6.34 -26.42 13.37
CA ARG A 419 -7.46 -27.34 13.09
C ARG A 419 -8.51 -27.23 14.19
N LYS A 420 -9.77 -27.40 13.78
CA LYS A 420 -10.90 -27.52 14.70
C LYS A 420 -11.08 -28.98 15.09
N ILE A 421 -11.23 -29.23 16.38
CA ILE A 421 -11.56 -30.54 16.96
C ILE A 421 -12.85 -30.42 17.78
N MET A 422 -13.72 -31.42 17.65
CA MET A 422 -15.01 -31.50 18.33
C MET A 422 -14.96 -32.66 19.33
N LYS A 423 -15.11 -32.38 20.61
CA LYS A 423 -15.31 -33.39 21.65
C LYS A 423 -16.79 -33.71 21.73
N ILE A 424 -17.13 -34.99 21.56
CA ILE A 424 -18.49 -35.53 21.75
C ILE A 424 -18.63 -36.26 23.08
#